data_AF-A0AA37NI36-F1
#
_entry.id   AF-A0AA37NI36-F1
#
_cell.length_a   1.000
_cell.length_b   1.000
_cell.length_c   1.000
_cell.angle_alpha   90.00
_cell.angle_beta   90.00
_cell.angle_gamma   90.00
#
_symmetry.space_group_name_H-M   'P 1'
#
loop_
_entity.id
_entity.type
_entity.pdbx_description
1 polymer ?
#
loop_
_entity_poly.entity_id
_entity_poly.type
_entity_poly.pdbx_seq_one_letter_code
_entity_poly.pdbx_strand_id
1 'polypeptide(L)'
;MSFDSEFLDMAIKSMIEENSKRSTFTNIFSYISILTALLSAIALAIIVIVEPTDEKYFNKDNSKKLIIQAVKNGASINNIKHIYDARLLEKKPFFSNKDEFTAKNYTENTSLSFVLQDILSDYYTNSNFKTDSLYLCNLKTIIKENEETNPFDKLEMSQKYSFENIRLKTDSNYARIQSDIIRITDELDSKNQLVNKYLNKSEISFNLSIIALIITILLSAYQIYQNYSSTKNVQKVIAEIFEKNKKDKQKDN
;
A
#
# COMPACT_ATOMS: atom_id res chain seq x y z
N MET A 1 71.86 8.69 -30.00
CA MET A 1 70.54 8.80 -30.67
C MET A 1 69.53 7.82 -30.04
N SER A 2 69.54 7.61 -28.71
CA SER A 2 68.62 6.68 -28.00
C SER A 2 67.87 7.31 -26.82
N PHE A 3 68.13 8.58 -26.51
CA PHE A 3 67.50 9.28 -25.38
C PHE A 3 66.06 9.70 -25.70
N ASP A 4 65.78 10.01 -26.97
CA ASP A 4 64.44 10.40 -27.42
C ASP A 4 63.44 9.24 -27.44
N SER A 5 63.90 8.00 -27.68
CA SER A 5 63.02 6.82 -27.73
C SER A 5 62.56 6.36 -26.36
N GLU A 6 63.42 6.41 -25.34
CA GLU A 6 63.06 6.07 -23.95
C GLU A 6 62.13 7.12 -23.34
N PHE A 7 62.38 8.40 -23.60
CA PHE A 7 61.51 9.47 -23.14
C PHE A 7 60.12 9.39 -23.78
N LEU A 8 60.04 9.08 -25.08
CA LEU A 8 58.77 8.86 -25.78
C LEU A 8 58.02 7.63 -25.24
N ASP A 9 58.71 6.52 -24.98
CA ASP A 9 58.07 5.32 -24.44
C ASP A 9 57.53 5.56 -23.02
N MET A 10 58.31 6.25 -22.18
CA MET A 10 57.89 6.63 -20.82
C MET A 10 56.69 7.61 -20.83
N ALA A 11 56.70 8.58 -21.75
CA ALA A 11 55.57 9.50 -21.92
C ALA A 11 54.31 8.78 -22.39
N ILE A 12 54.42 7.88 -23.37
CA ILE A 12 53.28 7.08 -23.88
C ILE A 12 52.72 6.17 -22.78
N LYS A 13 53.58 5.50 -22.01
CA LYS A 13 53.17 4.62 -20.92
C LYS A 13 52.45 5.40 -19.81
N SER A 14 52.94 6.60 -19.47
CA SER A 14 52.29 7.48 -18.50
C SER A 14 50.91 7.96 -18.98
N MET A 15 50.77 8.31 -20.27
CA MET A 15 49.49 8.71 -20.85
C MET A 15 48.49 7.56 -20.92
N ILE A 16 48.94 6.33 -21.21
CA ILE A 16 48.10 5.13 -21.21
C ILE A 16 47.60 4.81 -19.80
N GLU A 17 48.47 4.92 -18.80
CA GLU A 17 48.12 4.66 -17.40
C GLU A 17 47.17 5.72 -16.84
N GLU A 18 47.37 6.99 -17.18
CA GLU A 18 46.48 8.10 -16.79
C GLU A 18 45.10 7.96 -17.43
N ASN A 19 45.01 7.61 -18.73
CA ASN A 19 43.73 7.35 -19.39
C ASN A 19 43.02 6.10 -18.84
N SER A 20 43.77 5.05 -18.50
CA SER A 20 43.22 3.82 -17.89
C SER A 20 42.63 4.09 -16.50
N LYS A 21 43.35 4.82 -15.64
CA LYS A 21 42.86 5.23 -14.32
C LYS A 21 41.66 6.17 -14.42
N ARG A 22 41.66 7.10 -15.37
CA ARG A 22 40.52 8.02 -15.61
C ARG A 22 39.28 7.29 -16.12
N SER A 23 39.45 6.32 -17.03
CA SER A 23 38.39 5.46 -17.56
C SER A 23 37.73 4.58 -16.48
N THR A 24 38.54 3.92 -15.66
CA THR A 24 38.04 3.09 -14.55
C THR A 24 37.32 3.93 -13.49
N PHE A 25 37.83 5.12 -13.17
CA PHE A 25 37.18 6.05 -12.24
C PHE A 25 35.83 6.54 -12.75
N THR A 26 35.71 6.88 -14.03
CA THR A 26 34.42 7.29 -14.64
C THR A 26 33.41 6.16 -14.69
N ASN A 27 33.86 4.92 -14.91
CA ASN A 27 32.97 3.75 -14.94
C ASN A 27 32.42 3.43 -13.54
N ILE A 28 33.26 3.48 -12.49
CA ILE A 28 32.83 3.26 -11.11
C ILE A 28 31.82 4.34 -10.67
N PHE A 29 32.08 5.60 -10.99
CA PHE A 29 31.17 6.71 -10.67
C PHE A 29 29.81 6.57 -11.38
N SER A 30 29.80 6.06 -12.62
CA SER A 30 28.59 5.73 -13.36
C SER A 30 27.77 4.64 -12.67
N TYR A 31 28.42 3.55 -12.22
CA TYR A 31 27.73 2.46 -11.52
C TYR A 31 27.15 2.91 -10.16
N ILE A 32 27.90 3.72 -9.41
CA ILE A 32 27.43 4.30 -8.15
C ILE A 32 26.22 5.20 -8.41
N SER A 33 26.26 6.03 -9.45
CA SER A 33 25.14 6.91 -9.81
C SER A 33 23.88 6.13 -10.17
N ILE A 34 24.01 5.04 -10.93
CA ILE A 34 22.90 4.15 -11.28
C ILE A 34 22.34 3.45 -10.03
N LEU A 35 23.21 2.92 -9.16
CA LEU A 35 22.79 2.28 -7.91
C LEU A 35 22.05 3.26 -7.00
N THR A 36 22.54 4.50 -6.89
CA THR A 36 21.93 5.55 -6.06
C THR A 36 20.56 5.96 -6.63
N ALA A 37 20.45 6.09 -7.94
CA ALA A 37 19.17 6.36 -8.61
C ALA A 37 18.17 5.23 -8.38
N LEU A 38 18.60 3.97 -8.51
CA LEU A 38 17.79 2.79 -8.26
C LEU A 38 17.30 2.73 -6.80
N LEU A 39 18.20 2.97 -5.84
CA LEU A 39 17.85 3.02 -4.42
C LEU A 39 16.89 4.17 -4.09
N SER A 40 17.06 5.35 -4.72
CA SER A 40 16.13 6.47 -4.54
C SER A 40 14.75 6.17 -5.13
N ALA A 41 14.69 5.48 -6.26
CA ALA A 41 13.45 5.05 -6.88
C ALA A 41 12.72 4.01 -6.05
N ILE A 42 13.46 3.06 -5.48
CA ILE A 42 12.90 2.07 -4.54
C ILE A 42 12.38 2.78 -3.29
N ALA A 43 13.14 3.74 -2.74
CA ALA A 43 12.69 4.52 -1.58
C ALA A 43 11.42 5.33 -1.88
N LEU A 44 11.34 5.98 -3.05
CA LEU A 44 10.14 6.70 -3.48
C LEU A 44 8.95 5.77 -3.73
N ALA A 45 9.19 4.61 -4.35
CA ALA A 45 8.16 3.59 -4.51
C ALA A 45 7.65 3.09 -3.16
N ILE A 46 8.54 2.86 -2.18
CA ILE A 46 8.15 2.50 -0.82
C ILE A 46 7.33 3.62 -0.17
N ILE A 47 7.73 4.90 -0.31
CA ILE A 47 6.97 6.04 0.25
C ILE A 47 5.58 6.15 -0.38
N VAL A 48 5.44 5.92 -1.69
CA VAL A 48 4.14 5.93 -2.37
C VAL A 48 3.27 4.75 -1.96
N ILE A 49 3.86 3.58 -1.73
CA ILE A 49 3.14 2.36 -1.31
C ILE A 49 2.75 2.44 0.18
N VAL A 50 3.59 3.05 1.01
CA VAL A 50 3.37 3.22 2.43
C VAL A 50 2.60 4.52 2.64
N GLU A 51 1.28 4.47 2.49
CA GLU A 51 0.42 5.52 3.03
C GLU A 51 0.62 5.59 4.55
N PRO A 52 1.08 6.73 5.11
CA PRO A 52 1.03 6.95 6.54
C PRO A 52 -0.44 7.17 6.91
N THR A 53 -1.17 6.09 7.17
CA THR A 53 -2.52 6.19 7.70
C THR A 53 -2.44 6.37 9.21
N ASP A 54 -3.09 7.41 9.73
CA ASP A 54 -3.35 7.55 11.17
C ASP A 54 -4.42 6.56 11.65
N GLU A 55 -4.92 5.72 10.75
CA GLU A 55 -5.84 4.64 11.04
C GLU A 55 -5.29 3.72 12.12
N LYS A 56 -6.12 3.50 13.12
CA LYS A 56 -5.90 2.47 14.12
C LYS A 56 -6.70 1.22 13.76
N TYR A 57 -6.22 0.11 14.25
CA TYR A 57 -6.75 -1.21 13.94
C TYR A 57 -6.89 -2.02 15.23
N PHE A 58 -7.68 -3.09 15.18
CA PHE A 58 -7.78 -4.05 16.28
C PHE A 58 -7.83 -5.47 15.75
N ASN A 59 -7.26 -6.41 16.51
CA ASN A 59 -7.09 -7.79 16.07
C ASN A 59 -8.43 -8.52 15.94
N LYS A 60 -8.67 -9.16 14.78
CA LYS A 60 -9.91 -9.89 14.50
C LYS A 60 -10.08 -11.09 15.43
N ASP A 61 -9.07 -11.95 15.50
CA ASP A 61 -9.14 -13.22 16.24
C ASP A 61 -9.39 -12.99 17.73
N ASN A 62 -8.66 -12.04 18.34
CA ASN A 62 -8.82 -11.70 19.75
C ASN A 62 -10.23 -11.16 20.04
N SER A 63 -10.71 -10.24 19.20
CA SER A 63 -12.01 -9.60 19.38
C SER A 63 -13.15 -10.60 19.19
N LYS A 64 -13.10 -11.40 18.11
CA LYS A 64 -14.05 -12.48 17.87
C LYS A 64 -14.05 -13.47 19.03
N LYS A 65 -12.87 -13.92 19.49
CA LYS A 65 -12.75 -14.89 20.59
C LYS A 65 -13.40 -14.39 21.88
N LEU A 66 -13.16 -13.14 22.28
CA LEU A 66 -13.74 -12.55 23.49
C LEU A 66 -15.28 -12.47 23.38
N ILE A 67 -15.79 -12.02 22.23
CA ILE A 67 -17.24 -11.94 21.99
C ILE A 67 -17.88 -13.33 21.96
N ILE A 68 -17.28 -14.29 21.25
CA ILE A 68 -17.74 -15.69 21.21
C ILE A 68 -17.84 -16.27 22.63
N GLN A 69 -16.82 -16.06 23.46
CA GLN A 69 -16.83 -16.54 24.84
C GLN A 69 -17.92 -15.86 25.67
N ALA A 70 -18.11 -14.54 25.52
CA ALA A 70 -19.18 -13.82 26.19
C ALA A 70 -20.57 -14.36 25.80
N VAL A 71 -20.81 -14.59 24.51
CA VAL A 71 -22.08 -15.15 24.00
C VAL A 71 -22.32 -16.56 24.53
N LYS A 72 -21.28 -17.42 24.56
CA LYS A 72 -21.36 -18.76 25.16
C LYS A 72 -21.72 -18.73 26.64
N ASN A 73 -21.24 -17.72 27.36
CA ASN A 73 -21.52 -17.52 28.78
C ASN A 73 -22.87 -16.81 29.03
N GLY A 74 -23.66 -16.51 28.00
CA GLY A 74 -24.96 -15.84 28.15
C GLY A 74 -24.86 -14.36 28.52
N ALA A 75 -23.78 -13.67 28.13
CA ALA A 75 -23.64 -12.24 28.34
C ALA A 75 -24.71 -11.45 27.57
N SER A 76 -25.19 -10.35 28.17
CA SER A 76 -26.12 -9.42 27.52
C SER A 76 -25.45 -8.58 26.42
N ILE A 77 -26.23 -7.98 25.53
CA ILE A 77 -25.72 -7.04 24.51
C ILE A 77 -24.90 -5.90 25.12
N ASN A 78 -25.27 -5.40 26.30
CA ASN A 78 -24.55 -4.33 26.98
C ASN A 78 -23.14 -4.77 27.41
N ASN A 79 -23.00 -6.00 27.91
CA ASN A 79 -21.71 -6.56 28.27
C ASN A 79 -20.84 -6.80 27.03
N ILE A 80 -21.44 -7.29 25.93
CA ILE A 80 -20.73 -7.50 24.67
C ILE A 80 -20.25 -6.16 24.10
N LYS A 81 -21.10 -5.12 24.14
CA LYS A 81 -20.73 -3.76 23.76
C LYS A 81 -19.56 -3.24 24.59
N HIS A 82 -19.59 -3.41 25.92
CA HIS A 82 -18.49 -3.01 26.77
C HIS A 82 -17.18 -3.75 26.45
N ILE A 83 -17.24 -5.06 26.19
CA ILE A 83 -16.06 -5.85 25.76
C ILE A 83 -15.49 -5.30 24.45
N TYR A 84 -16.37 -5.00 23.49
CA TYR A 84 -16.00 -4.44 22.20
C TYR A 84 -15.42 -3.02 22.33
N ASP A 85 -15.99 -2.16 23.17
CA ASP A 85 -15.50 -0.79 23.41
C ASP A 85 -14.16 -0.77 24.14
N ALA A 86 -13.88 -1.79 24.96
CA ALA A 86 -12.59 -1.97 25.64
C ALA A 86 -11.48 -2.57 24.76
N ARG A 87 -11.70 -2.71 23.44
CA ARG A 87 -10.71 -3.24 22.50
C ARG A 87 -9.44 -2.39 22.46
N LEU A 88 -8.30 -3.06 22.35
CA LEU A 88 -7.01 -2.39 22.16
C LEU A 88 -6.85 -1.97 20.70
N LEU A 89 -6.53 -0.69 20.51
CA LEU A 89 -6.30 -0.09 19.21
C LEU A 89 -4.79 0.03 18.97
N GLU A 90 -4.32 -0.55 17.88
CA GLU A 90 -2.93 -0.58 17.47
C GLU A 90 -2.73 0.11 16.13
N LYS A 91 -1.59 0.77 15.95
CA LYS A 91 -1.22 1.33 14.65
C LYS A 91 -0.58 0.25 13.79
N LYS A 92 -0.83 0.31 12.48
CA LYS A 92 -0.15 -0.56 11.52
C LYS A 92 1.38 -0.32 11.56
N PRO A 93 2.20 -1.36 11.68
CA PRO A 93 3.66 -1.21 11.55
C PRO A 93 4.05 -0.69 10.17
N PHE A 94 5.02 0.23 10.10
CA PHE A 94 5.46 0.87 8.85
C PHE A 94 5.87 -0.11 7.73
N PHE A 95 6.40 -1.28 8.09
CA PHE A 95 6.90 -2.28 7.13
C PHE A 95 5.95 -3.43 6.87
N SER A 96 4.72 -3.41 7.41
CA SER A 96 3.76 -4.48 7.15
C SER A 96 3.00 -4.28 5.83
N ASN A 97 2.76 -5.38 5.11
CA ASN A 97 1.90 -5.36 3.94
C ASN A 97 0.47 -4.94 4.36
N LYS A 98 -0.13 -3.96 3.66
CA LYS A 98 -1.50 -3.45 3.95
C LYS A 98 -2.52 -4.58 3.87
N ASP A 99 -2.43 -5.44 2.86
CA ASP A 99 -3.40 -6.52 2.64
C ASP A 99 -3.29 -7.61 3.71
N GLU A 100 -2.06 -8.01 4.05
CA GLU A 100 -1.86 -9.02 5.11
C GLU A 100 -2.27 -8.48 6.48
N PHE A 101 -1.99 -7.21 6.76
CA PHE A 101 -2.34 -6.58 8.02
C PHE A 101 -3.85 -6.38 8.16
N THR A 102 -4.54 -5.91 7.11
CA THR A 102 -6.01 -5.75 7.10
C THR A 102 -6.76 -7.08 6.99
N ALA A 103 -6.12 -8.14 6.51
CA ALA A 103 -6.68 -9.49 6.60
C ALA A 103 -6.83 -9.93 8.07
N LYS A 104 -5.85 -9.62 8.92
CA LYS A 104 -5.79 -10.02 10.35
C LYS A 104 -6.41 -9.02 11.32
N ASN A 105 -6.69 -7.79 10.88
CA ASN A 105 -7.18 -6.72 11.75
C ASN A 105 -8.39 -6.00 11.15
N TYR A 106 -9.31 -5.57 12.01
CA TYR A 106 -10.36 -4.61 11.67
C TYR A 106 -9.82 -3.19 11.79
N THR A 107 -10.43 -2.24 11.07
CA THR A 107 -10.20 -0.80 11.29
C THR A 107 -10.98 -0.34 12.53
N GLU A 108 -10.51 0.69 13.24
CA GLU A 108 -11.15 1.27 14.44
C GLU A 108 -12.65 1.54 14.28
N ASN A 109 -13.05 1.95 13.06
CA ASN A 109 -14.42 2.31 12.69
C ASN A 109 -15.32 1.10 12.36
N THR A 110 -14.78 -0.12 12.36
CA THR A 110 -15.57 -1.34 12.07
C THR A 110 -16.56 -1.58 13.19
N SER A 111 -17.85 -1.40 12.93
CA SER A 111 -18.94 -1.47 13.93
C SER A 111 -19.08 -2.83 14.63
N LEU A 112 -19.68 -2.84 15.82
CA LEU A 112 -20.00 -4.09 16.52
C LEU A 112 -20.95 -4.96 15.69
N SER A 113 -21.90 -4.34 15.01
CA SER A 113 -22.84 -5.03 14.10
C SER A 113 -22.09 -5.83 13.04
N PHE A 114 -21.05 -5.26 12.43
CA PHE A 114 -20.24 -5.96 11.44
C PHE A 114 -19.50 -7.15 12.06
N VAL A 115 -18.87 -6.96 13.23
CA VAL A 115 -18.14 -8.03 13.92
C VAL A 115 -19.06 -9.20 14.29
N LEU A 116 -20.28 -8.93 14.76
CA LEU A 116 -21.26 -9.96 15.09
C LEU A 116 -21.70 -10.78 13.86
N GLN A 117 -21.91 -10.11 12.72
CA GLN A 117 -22.26 -10.78 11.46
C GLN A 117 -21.07 -11.58 10.90
N ASP A 118 -19.85 -11.09 11.07
CA ASP A 118 -18.63 -11.81 10.70
C ASP A 118 -18.47 -13.09 11.54
N ILE A 119 -18.72 -13.03 12.86
CA ILE A 119 -18.76 -14.22 13.73
C ILE A 119 -19.85 -15.22 13.29
N LEU A 120 -21.03 -14.72 12.90
CA LEU A 120 -22.11 -15.57 12.37
C LEU A 120 -21.70 -16.25 11.06
N SER A 121 -21.03 -15.51 10.17
CA SER A 121 -20.52 -16.04 8.91
C SER A 121 -19.47 -17.12 9.13
N ASP A 122 -18.51 -16.88 10.03
CA ASP A 122 -17.50 -17.87 10.43
C ASP A 122 -18.15 -19.14 10.98
N TYR A 123 -19.21 -19.01 11.79
CA TYR A 123 -19.93 -20.16 12.34
C TYR A 123 -20.48 -21.07 11.24
N TYR A 124 -21.03 -20.49 10.16
CA TYR A 124 -21.60 -21.26 9.05
C TYR A 124 -20.57 -21.76 8.04
N THR A 125 -19.39 -21.15 7.98
CA THR A 125 -18.33 -21.49 7.01
C THR A 125 -17.22 -22.37 7.60
N ASN A 126 -17.21 -22.59 8.91
CA ASN A 126 -16.21 -23.43 9.58
C ASN A 126 -16.30 -24.89 9.13
N SER A 127 -15.22 -25.40 8.54
CA SER A 127 -15.09 -26.77 8.04
C SER A 127 -15.17 -27.85 9.12
N ASN A 128 -14.91 -27.50 10.39
CA ASN A 128 -15.01 -28.40 11.55
C ASN A 128 -16.32 -28.18 12.33
N PHE A 129 -17.43 -28.13 11.59
CA PHE A 129 -18.75 -27.80 12.13
C PHE A 129 -19.17 -28.76 13.25
N LYS A 130 -19.28 -28.23 14.47
CA LYS A 130 -20.01 -28.86 15.58
C LYS A 130 -21.20 -27.98 15.90
N THR A 131 -22.40 -28.51 15.71
CA THR A 131 -23.63 -27.79 15.97
C THR A 131 -23.74 -27.45 17.46
N ASP A 132 -23.59 -26.18 17.80
CA ASP A 132 -23.87 -25.65 19.13
C ASP A 132 -25.13 -24.79 19.03
N SER A 133 -26.29 -25.45 19.14
CA SER A 133 -27.59 -24.81 18.91
C SER A 133 -27.88 -23.69 19.91
N LEU A 134 -27.39 -23.84 21.15
CA LEU A 134 -27.54 -22.84 22.20
C LEU A 134 -26.72 -21.60 21.88
N TYR A 135 -25.44 -21.77 21.55
CA TYR A 135 -24.59 -20.66 21.13
C TYR A 135 -25.17 -19.92 19.92
N LEU A 136 -25.61 -20.64 18.90
CA LEU A 136 -26.19 -20.03 17.70
C LEU A 136 -27.47 -19.24 18.02
N CYS A 137 -28.33 -19.79 18.89
CA CYS A 137 -29.53 -19.10 19.35
C CYS A 137 -29.16 -17.79 20.06
N ASN A 138 -28.23 -17.85 21.02
CA ASN A 138 -27.77 -16.69 21.77
C ASN A 138 -27.15 -15.63 20.85
N LEU A 139 -26.31 -16.05 19.89
CA LEU A 139 -25.70 -15.13 18.93
C LEU A 139 -26.76 -14.40 18.08
N LYS A 140 -27.77 -15.11 17.58
CA LYS A 140 -28.86 -14.50 16.80
C LYS A 140 -29.69 -13.54 17.63
N THR A 141 -29.94 -13.87 18.90
CA THR A 141 -30.62 -12.96 19.84
C THR A 141 -29.81 -11.68 20.04
N ILE A 142 -28.51 -11.79 20.30
CA ILE A 142 -27.61 -10.63 20.46
C ILE A 142 -27.57 -9.77 19.20
N ILE A 143 -27.49 -10.38 18.01
CA ILE A 143 -27.51 -9.65 16.74
C ILE A 143 -28.78 -8.82 16.63
N LYS A 144 -29.93 -9.45 16.89
CA LYS A 144 -31.23 -8.78 16.82
C LYS A 144 -31.35 -7.65 17.85
N GLU A 145 -30.94 -7.89 19.09
CA GLU A 145 -30.92 -6.86 20.14
C GLU A 145 -30.01 -5.68 19.75
N ASN A 146 -28.86 -5.94 19.13
CA ASN A 146 -27.97 -4.89 18.64
C ASN A 146 -28.61 -4.06 17.52
N GLU A 147 -29.28 -4.71 16.57
CA GLU A 147 -29.99 -4.04 15.47
C GLU A 147 -31.14 -3.17 15.97
N GLU A 148 -31.86 -3.63 17.00
CA GLU A 148 -32.98 -2.87 17.60
C GLU A 148 -32.48 -1.69 18.44
N THR A 149 -31.39 -1.86 19.19
CA THR A 149 -30.86 -0.82 20.09
C THR A 149 -29.95 0.18 19.40
N ASN A 150 -29.18 -0.25 18.40
CA ASN A 150 -28.21 0.56 17.66
C ASN A 150 -28.43 0.41 16.12
N PRO A 151 -29.61 0.78 15.60
CA PRO A 151 -29.97 0.52 14.19
C PRO A 151 -29.04 1.18 13.17
N PHE A 152 -28.35 2.25 13.56
CA PHE A 152 -27.51 3.06 12.67
C PHE A 152 -26.02 2.79 12.82
N ASP A 153 -25.62 1.80 13.62
CA ASP A 153 -24.19 1.58 13.95
C ASP A 153 -23.34 1.16 12.74
N LYS A 154 -23.96 0.59 11.73
CA LYS A 154 -23.33 0.20 10.46
C LYS A 154 -23.18 1.34 9.45
N LEU A 155 -23.76 2.51 9.73
CA LEU A 155 -23.70 3.65 8.81
C LEU A 155 -22.46 4.51 9.05
N GLU A 156 -22.05 5.23 8.02
CA GLU A 156 -21.02 6.26 8.14
C GLU A 156 -21.45 7.37 9.10
N MET A 157 -20.50 8.06 9.74
CA MET A 157 -20.78 9.03 10.79
C MET A 157 -21.79 10.12 10.40
N SER A 158 -21.71 10.62 9.16
CA SER A 158 -22.63 11.63 8.60
C SER A 158 -24.05 11.09 8.40
N GLN A 159 -24.16 9.85 7.93
CA GLN A 159 -25.42 9.13 7.73
C GLN A 159 -26.05 8.80 9.09
N LYS A 160 -25.26 8.23 10.02
CA LYS A 160 -25.65 7.94 11.40
C LYS A 160 -26.21 9.18 12.10
N TYR A 161 -25.53 10.32 12.00
CA TYR A 161 -26.03 11.59 12.53
C TYR A 161 -27.41 11.98 11.97
N SER A 162 -27.62 11.78 10.66
CA SER A 162 -28.89 12.10 10.01
C SER A 162 -30.03 11.22 10.51
N PHE A 163 -29.80 9.91 10.62
CA PHE A 163 -30.80 8.96 11.09
C PHE A 163 -31.08 9.07 12.61
N GLU A 164 -30.06 9.34 13.42
CA GLU A 164 -30.25 9.64 14.85
C GLU A 164 -31.11 10.90 15.02
N ASN A 165 -30.88 11.94 14.21
CA ASN A 165 -31.74 13.12 14.22
C ASN A 165 -33.18 12.83 13.82
N ILE A 166 -33.40 11.93 12.85
CA ILE A 166 -34.76 11.49 12.49
C ILE A 166 -35.40 10.80 13.69
N ARG A 167 -34.69 9.86 14.33
CA ARG A 167 -35.17 9.16 15.54
C ARG A 167 -35.52 10.14 16.66
N LEU A 168 -34.62 11.08 16.98
CA LEU A 168 -34.83 12.09 18.01
C LEU A 168 -36.00 13.02 17.71
N LYS A 169 -36.14 13.46 16.45
CA LYS A 169 -37.22 14.39 16.04
C LYS A 169 -38.59 13.71 15.92
N THR A 170 -38.61 12.40 15.65
CA THR A 170 -39.87 11.63 15.56
C THR A 170 -40.30 11.07 16.92
N ASP A 171 -39.37 10.90 17.86
CA ASP A 171 -39.62 10.50 19.25
C ASP A 171 -40.55 9.28 19.33
N SER A 172 -41.70 9.37 20.01
CA SER A 172 -42.67 8.27 20.12
C SER A 172 -43.23 7.76 18.78
N ASN A 173 -43.22 8.59 17.72
CA ASN A 173 -43.66 8.18 16.39
C ASN A 173 -42.62 7.34 15.65
N TYR A 174 -41.37 7.30 16.12
CA TYR A 174 -40.31 6.50 15.49
C TYR A 174 -40.72 5.01 15.38
N ALA A 175 -41.38 4.47 16.41
CA ALA A 175 -41.84 3.09 16.42
C ALA A 175 -42.74 2.72 15.22
N ARG A 176 -43.46 3.68 14.64
CA ARG A 176 -44.33 3.46 13.47
C ARG A 176 -43.56 3.30 12.16
N ILE A 177 -42.36 3.87 12.09
CA ILE A 177 -41.52 3.87 10.89
C ILE A 177 -40.22 3.08 11.08
N GLN A 178 -39.98 2.55 12.28
CA GLN A 178 -38.72 1.92 12.67
C GLN A 178 -38.32 0.79 11.71
N SER A 179 -39.26 -0.07 11.32
CA SER A 179 -38.98 -1.18 10.39
C SER A 179 -38.51 -0.69 9.02
N ASP A 180 -39.13 0.39 8.50
CA ASP A 180 -38.73 0.97 7.21
C ASP A 180 -37.37 1.67 7.31
N ILE A 181 -37.12 2.36 8.42
CA ILE A 181 -35.85 3.02 8.68
C ILE A 181 -34.70 2.00 8.83
N ILE A 182 -34.93 0.89 9.51
CA ILE A 182 -33.97 -0.22 9.59
C ILE A 182 -33.68 -0.74 8.18
N ARG A 183 -34.72 -1.06 7.39
CA ARG A 183 -34.52 -1.53 6.00
C ARG A 183 -33.70 -0.55 5.15
N ILE A 184 -33.99 0.75 5.23
CA ILE A 184 -33.23 1.78 4.50
C ILE A 184 -31.76 1.78 4.94
N THR A 185 -31.52 1.64 6.23
CA THR A 185 -30.18 1.58 6.81
C THR A 185 -29.42 0.35 6.29
N ASP A 186 -30.07 -0.81 6.21
CA ASP A 186 -29.51 -2.05 5.66
C ASP A 186 -29.11 -1.87 4.18
N GLU A 187 -30.01 -1.28 3.38
CA GLU A 187 -29.75 -1.02 1.96
C GLU A 187 -28.60 -0.03 1.76
N LEU A 188 -28.52 1.00 2.61
CA LEU A 188 -27.48 2.01 2.55
C LEU A 188 -26.10 1.43 2.92
N ASP A 189 -26.02 0.64 3.99
CA ASP A 189 -24.79 -0.08 4.36
C ASP A 189 -24.31 -0.99 3.22
N SER A 190 -25.21 -1.78 2.64
CA SER A 190 -24.88 -2.64 1.48
C SER A 190 -24.32 -1.84 0.29
N LYS A 191 -24.89 -0.67 -0.01
CA LYS A 191 -24.38 0.23 -1.05
C LYS A 191 -23.02 0.84 -0.69
N ASN A 192 -22.82 1.27 0.56
CA ASN A 192 -21.54 1.80 1.01
C ASN A 192 -20.43 0.75 0.88
N GLN A 193 -20.70 -0.49 1.30
CA GLN A 193 -19.75 -1.61 1.14
C GLN A 193 -19.40 -1.86 -0.33
N LEU A 194 -20.39 -1.79 -1.22
CA LEU A 194 -20.17 -1.95 -2.66
C LEU A 194 -19.33 -0.82 -3.24
N VAL A 195 -19.61 0.44 -2.88
CA VAL A 195 -18.83 1.61 -3.29
C VAL A 195 -17.38 1.48 -2.82
N ASN A 196 -17.16 1.15 -1.54
CA ASN A 196 -15.83 0.95 -0.98
C ASN A 196 -15.06 -0.17 -1.70
N LYS A 197 -15.74 -1.26 -2.06
CA LYS A 197 -15.14 -2.35 -2.85
C LYS A 197 -14.69 -1.87 -4.24
N TYR A 198 -15.45 -1.00 -4.89
CA TYR A 198 -15.08 -0.45 -6.20
C TYR A 198 -13.99 0.62 -6.12
N LEU A 199 -14.03 1.50 -5.10
CA LEU A 199 -13.00 2.51 -4.88
C LEU A 199 -11.63 1.88 -4.59
N ASN A 200 -11.57 0.85 -3.76
CA ASN A 200 -10.32 0.10 -3.51
C ASN A 200 -9.72 -0.48 -4.81
N LYS A 201 -10.55 -0.91 -5.77
CA LYS A 201 -10.06 -1.38 -7.07
C LYS A 201 -9.46 -0.25 -7.92
N SER A 202 -9.98 0.96 -7.77
CA SER A 202 -9.46 2.17 -8.44
C SER A 202 -8.10 2.59 -7.88
N GLU A 203 -7.91 2.55 -6.55
CA GLU A 203 -6.62 2.85 -5.91
C GLU A 203 -5.49 1.95 -6.40
N ILE A 204 -5.76 0.66 -6.61
CA ILE A 204 -4.77 -0.29 -7.17
C ILE A 204 -4.31 0.15 -8.56
N SER A 205 -5.25 0.55 -9.41
CA SER A 205 -4.96 0.98 -10.79
C SER A 205 -4.22 2.32 -10.80
N PHE A 206 -4.56 3.21 -9.87
CA PHE A 206 -3.85 4.47 -9.66
C PHE A 206 -2.40 4.25 -9.21
N ASN A 207 -2.18 3.41 -8.20
CA ASN A 207 -0.84 3.08 -7.71
C ASN A 207 0.02 2.39 -8.79
N LEU A 208 -0.58 1.51 -9.59
CA LEU A 208 0.09 0.89 -10.72
C LEU A 208 0.55 1.94 -11.76
N SER A 209 -0.26 2.96 -12.00
CA SER A 209 0.10 4.06 -12.91
C SER A 209 1.27 4.90 -12.40
N ILE A 210 1.34 5.17 -11.09
CA ILE A 210 2.48 5.88 -10.49
C ILE A 210 3.77 5.06 -10.62
N ILE A 211 3.71 3.75 -10.36
CA ILE A 211 4.87 2.85 -10.53
C ILE A 211 5.32 2.84 -11.99
N ALA A 212 4.39 2.72 -12.94
CA ALA A 212 4.70 2.76 -14.37
C ALA A 212 5.36 4.09 -14.78
N LEU A 213 4.89 5.22 -14.22
CA LEU A 213 5.48 6.53 -14.47
C LEU A 213 6.92 6.62 -13.95
N ILE A 214 7.18 6.15 -12.72
CA ILE A 214 8.54 6.11 -12.14
C ILE A 214 9.48 5.26 -13.00
N ILE A 215 9.06 4.05 -13.37
CA ILE A 215 9.84 3.17 -14.25
C ILE A 215 10.14 3.87 -15.58
N THR A 216 9.15 4.53 -16.18
CA THR A 216 9.32 5.26 -17.45
C THR A 216 10.36 6.37 -17.32
N ILE A 217 10.29 7.18 -16.25
CA ILE A 217 11.26 8.26 -15.99
C ILE A 217 12.68 7.70 -15.85
N LEU A 218 12.85 6.60 -15.10
CA LEU A 218 14.16 5.97 -14.92
C LEU A 218 14.72 5.40 -16.22
N LEU A 219 13.89 4.73 -17.02
CA LEU A 219 14.28 4.21 -18.32
C LEU A 219 14.66 5.34 -19.28
N SER A 220 13.90 6.42 -19.33
CA SER A 220 14.22 7.60 -20.14
C SER A 220 15.52 8.26 -19.70
N ALA A 221 15.74 8.43 -18.39
CA ALA A 221 16.98 8.98 -17.85
C ALA A 221 18.19 8.10 -18.20
N TYR A 222 18.05 6.78 -18.07
CA TYR A 222 19.07 5.82 -18.47
C TYR A 222 19.38 5.89 -19.97
N GLN A 223 18.37 5.93 -20.83
CA GLN A 223 18.53 6.06 -22.29
C GLN A 223 19.23 7.36 -22.68
N ILE A 224 18.88 8.49 -22.05
CA ILE A 224 19.53 9.79 -22.30
C ILE A 224 21.00 9.74 -21.91
N TYR A 225 21.32 9.17 -20.74
CA TYR A 225 22.70 9.01 -20.29
C TYR A 225 23.52 8.12 -21.23
N GLN A 226 22.97 6.97 -21.63
CA GLN A 226 23.63 6.04 -22.54
C GLN A 226 23.89 6.67 -23.92
N ASN A 227 22.90 7.38 -24.48
CA ASN A 227 23.05 8.08 -25.75
C ASN A 227 24.12 9.16 -25.69
N TYR A 228 24.15 9.98 -24.63
CA TYR A 228 25.16 11.03 -24.48
C TYR A 228 26.59 10.49 -24.40
N SER A 229 26.79 9.35 -23.73
CA SER A 229 28.09 8.66 -23.68
C SER A 229 28.48 8.07 -25.05
N SER A 230 27.53 7.45 -25.75
CA SER A 230 27.75 6.86 -27.07
C SER A 230 28.14 7.91 -28.12
N THR A 231 27.48 9.08 -28.14
CA THR A 231 27.80 10.16 -29.09
C THR A 231 29.19 10.73 -28.87
N LYS A 232 29.65 10.88 -27.62
CA LYS A 232 31.02 11.32 -27.31
C LYS A 232 32.08 10.33 -27.79
N ASN A 233 31.83 9.03 -27.62
CA ASN A 233 32.75 8.00 -28.08
C ASN A 233 32.85 7.97 -29.62
N VAL A 234 31.73 8.09 -30.33
CA VAL A 234 31.71 8.17 -31.80
C VAL A 234 32.41 9.43 -32.31
N GLN A 235 32.16 10.59 -31.69
CA GLN A 235 32.85 11.83 -32.06
C GLN A 235 34.36 11.75 -31.82
N LYS A 236 34.79 11.09 -30.73
CA LYS A 236 36.20 10.87 -30.44
C LYS A 236 36.86 9.96 -31.49
N VAL A 237 36.22 8.86 -31.87
CA VAL A 237 36.71 7.95 -32.92
C VAL A 237 36.81 8.66 -34.27
N ILE A 238 35.80 9.46 -34.64
CA ILE A 238 35.83 10.26 -35.88
C ILE A 238 36.97 11.28 -35.85
N ALA A 239 37.17 11.99 -34.74
CA ALA A 239 38.26 12.95 -34.58
C ALA A 239 39.65 12.27 -34.67
N GLU A 240 39.82 11.09 -34.07
CA GLU A 240 41.04 10.30 -34.16
C GLU A 240 41.33 9.84 -35.60
N ILE A 241 40.30 9.42 -36.36
CA ILE A 241 40.44 9.08 -37.78
C ILE A 241 40.82 10.30 -38.63
N PHE A 242 40.22 11.46 -38.37
CA PHE A 242 40.55 12.70 -39.08
C PHE A 242 41.97 13.19 -38.79
N GLU A 243 42.43 13.13 -37.53
CA GLU A 243 43.80 13.48 -37.19
C GLU A 243 44.82 12.52 -37.81
N LYS A 244 44.53 11.21 -37.82
CA LYS A 244 45.40 10.21 -38.44
C LYS A 244 45.56 10.45 -39.93
N ASN A 245 44.45 10.67 -40.65
CA ASN A 245 44.47 11.00 -42.08
C ASN A 245 45.20 12.32 -42.39
N LYS A 246 45.14 13.31 -41.49
CA LYS A 246 45.87 14.58 -41.65
C LYS A 246 47.38 14.40 -41.47
N LYS A 247 47.81 13.56 -40.52
CA LYS A 247 49.22 13.23 -40.29
C LYS A 247 49.82 12.39 -41.42
N ASP A 248 49.03 11.47 -41.99
CA ASP A 248 49.48 10.65 -43.12
C ASP A 248 49.67 11.52 -44.39
N LYS A 249 48.76 12.46 -44.67
CA LYS A 249 48.92 13.42 -45.78
C LYS A 249 50.08 14.42 -45.63
N GLN A 250 50.58 14.64 -44.41
CA GLN A 250 51.75 15.50 -44.17
C GLN A 250 53.08 14.74 -44.31
N LYS A 251 53.06 13.40 -44.36
CA LYS A 251 54.26 12.57 -44.58
C LYS A 251 54.54 12.29 -46.06
N ASP A 252 53.54 12.46 -46.93
CA ASP A 252 53.64 12.21 -48.36
C ASP A 252 53.95 13.47 -49.21
N ASN A 253 54.25 14.61 -48.55
CA ASN A 253 54.67 15.87 -49.19
C ASN A 253 56.11 16.25 -48.80
#